data_AF-A0A8K0KJE7-F1
#
_entry.id   AF-A0A8K0KJE7-F1
#
_cell.length_a   1.000
_cell.length_b   1.000
_cell.length_c   1.000
_cell.angle_alpha   90.00
_cell.angle_beta   90.00
_cell.angle_gamma   90.00
#
_symmetry.space_group_name_H-M   'P 1'
#
loop_
_entity.id
_entity.type
_entity.pdbx_description
1 polymer ?
#
loop_
_entity_poly.entity_id
_entity_poly.type
_entity_poly.pdbx_seq_one_letter_code
_entity_poly.pdbx_strand_id
1 'polypeptide(L)'
;MSPDRRFILLAHNVQKLFRHSYLAQYSVYDVATTEVFPLTPTPDEAGHPALQYAAWTPRGHALVMVMKSDIYYRPGPRGSFVFRVTRTAKPGLVSHGVPDWLYEGKEKQLI
;
A
#
# COMPACT_ATOMS: atom_id res chain seq x y z
N MET A 1 0.88 -10.25 -7.66
CA MET A 1 -0.38 -11.01 -7.88
C MET A 1 -0.94 -11.44 -6.54
N SER A 2 -2.26 -11.53 -6.37
CA SER A 2 -2.87 -12.06 -5.15
C SER A 2 -2.57 -13.55 -5.00
N PRO A 3 -2.46 -14.08 -3.76
CA PRO A 3 -2.24 -15.51 -3.52
C PRO A 3 -3.26 -16.42 -4.19
N ASP A 4 -4.53 -16.00 -4.26
CA ASP A 4 -5.61 -16.74 -4.92
C ASP A 4 -5.63 -16.57 -6.45
N ARG A 5 -4.67 -15.85 -7.03
CA ARG A 5 -4.49 -15.61 -8.47
C ARG A 5 -5.65 -14.90 -9.17
N ARG A 6 -6.57 -14.29 -8.42
CA ARG A 6 -7.70 -13.57 -9.01
C ARG A 6 -7.39 -12.13 -9.37
N PHE A 7 -6.39 -11.53 -8.73
CA PHE A 7 -6.08 -10.12 -8.87
C PHE A 7 -4.58 -9.84 -9.08
N ILE A 8 -4.28 -8.80 -9.82
CA ILE A 8 -2.93 -8.25 -9.98
C ILE A 8 -2.92 -6.84 -9.40
N LEU A 9 -1.87 -6.52 -8.65
CA LEU A 9 -1.66 -5.17 -8.12
C LEU A 9 -0.61 -4.48 -8.99
N LEU A 10 -0.97 -3.32 -9.53
CA LEU A 10 -0.18 -2.55 -10.50
C LEU A 10 0.26 -1.24 -9.86
N ALA A 11 1.56 -1.10 -9.61
CA ALA A 11 2.16 0.16 -9.18
C ALA A 11 2.54 1.01 -10.40
N HIS A 12 2.14 2.29 -10.39
CA HIS A 12 2.46 3.25 -11.44
C HIS A 12 2.59 4.66 -10.84
N ASN A 13 3.05 5.62 -11.64
CA ASN A 13 3.35 6.98 -11.18
C ASN A 13 4.28 6.99 -9.96
N VAL A 14 5.33 6.16 -10.05
CA VAL A 14 6.29 5.91 -8.96
C VAL A 14 7.18 7.13 -8.75
N GLN A 15 7.21 7.63 -7.53
CA GLN A 15 8.08 8.70 -7.07
C GLN A 15 9.04 8.14 -6.02
N LYS A 16 10.33 8.13 -6.34
CA LYS A 16 11.36 7.59 -5.44
C LYS A 16 11.55 8.52 -4.24
N LEU A 17 11.59 7.95 -3.03
CA LEU A 17 11.88 8.71 -1.80
C LEU A 17 13.29 8.45 -1.32
N PHE A 18 13.60 7.17 -1.10
CA PHE A 18 14.86 6.69 -0.55
C PHE A 18 15.32 5.45 -1.34
N ARG A 19 16.20 4.61 -0.79
CA ARG A 19 16.82 3.47 -1.49
C ARG A 19 15.81 2.41 -1.95
N HIS A 20 14.86 2.07 -1.10
CA HIS A 20 13.82 1.06 -1.27
C HIS A 20 12.41 1.66 -1.20
N SER A 21 12.21 2.74 -0.46
CA SER A 21 10.92 3.43 -0.33
C SER A 21 10.59 4.28 -1.55
N TYR A 22 9.31 4.32 -1.89
CA TYR A 22 8.74 5.13 -2.94
C TYR A 22 7.27 5.42 -2.62
N LEU A 23 6.73 6.46 -3.24
CA LEU A 23 5.29 6.67 -3.35
C LEU A 23 4.82 6.18 -4.71
N ALA A 24 3.67 5.54 -4.78
CA ALA A 24 3.08 5.13 -6.06
C ALA A 24 1.56 5.14 -5.99
N GLN A 25 0.93 5.36 -7.14
CA GLN A 25 -0.48 5.05 -7.32
C GLN A 25 -0.61 3.56 -7.63
N TYR A 26 -1.65 2.94 -7.08
CA TYR A 26 -1.89 1.51 -7.23
C TYR A 26 -3.24 1.25 -7.89
N SER A 27 -3.28 0.41 -8.91
CA SER A 27 -4.52 -0.10 -9.51
C SER A 27 -4.60 -1.60 -9.34
N VAL A 28 -5.81 -2.12 -9.22
CA VAL A 28 -6.08 -3.56 -9.18
C VAL A 28 -6.63 -3.97 -10.53
N TYR A 29 -6.04 -5.00 -11.11
CA TYR A 29 -6.54 -5.70 -12.29
C TYR A 29 -7.22 -7.01 -11.86
N ASP A 30 -8.47 -7.18 -12.27
CA ASP A 30 -9.26 -8.38 -12.06
C ASP A 30 -9.05 -9.34 -13.24
N VAL A 31 -8.48 -10.52 -12.96
CA VAL A 31 -8.12 -11.50 -14.00
C VAL A 31 -9.36 -12.09 -14.65
N ALA A 32 -10.46 -12.22 -13.91
CA ALA A 32 -11.67 -12.86 -14.43
C ALA A 32 -12.47 -11.92 -15.33
N THR A 33 -12.58 -10.64 -14.96
CA THR A 33 -13.37 -9.65 -15.71
C THR A 33 -12.55 -8.79 -16.65
N THR A 34 -11.21 -8.84 -16.56
CA THR A 34 -10.26 -7.99 -17.28
C THR A 34 -10.38 -6.49 -16.96
N GLU A 35 -11.07 -6.15 -15.88
CA GLU A 35 -11.26 -4.77 -15.45
C GLU A 35 -10.06 -4.27 -14.64
N VAL A 36 -9.74 -2.98 -14.81
CA VAL A 36 -8.76 -2.26 -13.98
C VAL A 36 -9.49 -1.18 -13.20
N PHE A 37 -9.25 -1.10 -11.90
CA PHE A 37 -9.80 -0.03 -11.06
C PHE A 37 -8.76 0.51 -10.08
N PRO A 38 -8.86 1.80 -9.69
CA PRO A 38 -7.92 2.40 -8.76
C PRO A 38 -8.07 1.80 -7.35
N LEU A 39 -6.96 1.60 -6.66
CA LEU A 39 -6.94 1.24 -5.25
C LEU A 39 -6.98 2.51 -4.41
N THR A 40 -8.09 2.71 -3.69
CA THR A 40 -8.25 3.80 -2.73
C THR A 40 -8.28 3.26 -1.29
N PRO A 41 -7.54 3.87 -0.34
CA PRO A 41 -7.49 3.45 1.05
C PRO A 41 -8.66 3.99 1.88
N THR A 42 -9.32 5.07 1.47
CA THR A 42 -10.56 5.53 2.10
C THR A 42 -11.60 5.86 1.01
N PRO A 43 -12.89 5.57 1.25
CA PRO A 43 -13.96 5.91 0.30
C PRO A 43 -14.08 7.42 0.06
N ASP A 44 -13.72 8.21 1.08
CA ASP A 44 -13.88 9.66 1.10
C ASP A 44 -12.69 10.42 0.51
N GLU A 45 -11.55 9.74 0.25
CA GLU A 45 -10.43 10.39 -0.45
C GLU A 45 -10.78 10.56 -1.92
N ALA A 46 -11.13 11.79 -2.28
CA ALA A 46 -11.31 12.18 -3.67
C ALA A 46 -10.02 11.91 -4.46
N GLY A 47 -10.13 11.11 -5.50
CA GLY A 47 -9.05 10.84 -6.46
C GLY A 47 -8.32 9.51 -6.24
N HIS A 48 -7.06 9.47 -6.68
CA HIS A 48 -6.21 8.28 -6.66
C HIS A 48 -4.91 8.60 -5.91
N PRO A 49 -4.89 8.47 -4.56
CA PRO A 49 -3.75 8.93 -3.78
C PRO A 49 -2.51 8.05 -4.01
N ALA A 50 -1.34 8.67 -3.92
CA ALA A 50 -0.08 7.93 -3.88
C ALA A 50 0.10 7.31 -2.48
N LEU A 51 0.37 6.00 -2.44
CA LEU A 51 0.58 5.22 -1.23
C LEU A 51 2.07 4.98 -1.02
N GLN A 52 2.50 4.90 0.24
CA GLN A 52 3.88 4.53 0.59
C GLN A 52 4.11 3.03 0.42
N TYR A 53 3.06 2.23 0.57
CA TYR A 53 3.14 0.79 0.40
C TYR A 53 1.75 0.21 0.10
N ALA A 54 1.70 -0.84 -0.71
CA ALA A 54 0.52 -1.67 -0.86
C ALA A 54 0.93 -3.10 -1.22
N ALA A 55 0.32 -4.09 -0.57
CA ALA A 55 0.57 -5.50 -0.84
C ALA A 55 -0.64 -6.37 -0.53
N TRP A 56 -0.71 -7.51 -1.20
CA TRP A 56 -1.65 -8.57 -0.86
C TRP A 56 -1.27 -9.22 0.47
N THR A 57 -2.27 -9.62 1.22
CA THR A 57 -2.10 -10.53 2.35
C THR A 57 -1.60 -11.89 1.88
N PRO A 58 -1.00 -12.72 2.76
CA PRO A 58 -0.47 -14.03 2.37
C PRO A 58 -1.53 -15.06 1.94
N ARG A 59 -2.82 -14.81 2.23
CA ARG A 59 -3.93 -15.71 1.90
C ARG A 59 -5.09 -14.92 1.30
N GLY A 60 -5.71 -15.47 0.25
CA GLY A 60 -6.84 -14.83 -0.42
C GLY A 60 -6.39 -13.62 -1.26
N HIS A 61 -7.11 -12.51 -1.11
CA HIS A 61 -6.91 -11.26 -1.87
C HIS A 61 -7.23 -10.02 -1.01
N ALA A 62 -7.10 -10.11 0.31
CA ALA A 62 -7.14 -8.92 1.14
C ALA A 62 -5.86 -8.09 0.94
N LEU A 63 -5.92 -6.79 1.19
CA LEU A 63 -4.84 -5.83 0.98
C LEU A 63 -4.44 -5.15 2.28
N VAL A 64 -3.15 -4.89 2.42
CA VAL A 64 -2.58 -3.96 3.39
C VAL A 64 -2.01 -2.78 2.61
N MET A 65 -2.29 -1.57 3.09
CA MET A 65 -1.86 -0.31 2.48
C MET A 65 -1.26 0.59 3.56
N VAL A 66 -0.27 1.40 3.19
CA VAL A 66 0.27 2.45 4.06
C VAL A 66 0.09 3.80 3.39
N MET A 67 -0.61 4.69 4.07
CA MET A 67 -0.87 6.04 3.62
C MET A 67 -0.65 7.02 4.78
N LYS A 68 0.10 8.09 4.53
CA LYS A 68 0.43 9.11 5.55
C LYS A 68 0.98 8.45 6.83
N SER A 69 1.74 7.39 6.64
CA SER A 69 2.38 6.53 7.64
C SER A 69 1.44 5.80 8.60
N ASP A 70 0.15 5.69 8.27
CA ASP A 70 -0.77 4.78 8.95
C ASP A 70 -1.11 3.56 8.10
N ILE A 71 -1.37 2.44 8.78
CA ILE A 71 -1.70 1.16 8.17
C ILE A 71 -3.21 1.05 7.97
N TYR A 72 -3.60 0.63 6.78
CA TYR A 72 -4.97 0.36 6.38
C TYR A 72 -5.08 -1.09 5.91
N TYR A 73 -6.18 -1.75 6.29
CA TYR A 73 -6.51 -3.12 5.91
C TYR A 73 -7.83 -3.15 5.15
N ARG A 74 -7.86 -3.84 4.01
CA ARG A 74 -9.04 -4.00 3.17
C ARG A 74 -9.29 -5.48 2.89
N PRO A 75 -10.43 -6.06 3.31
CA PRO A 75 -10.71 -7.50 3.13
C PRO A 75 -10.77 -7.96 1.67
N GLY A 76 -11.07 -7.06 0.73
CA GLY A 76 -11.05 -7.36 -0.69
C GLY A 76 -11.07 -6.09 -1.56
N PRO A 77 -10.56 -6.16 -2.79
CA PRO A 77 -10.25 -4.98 -3.59
C PRO A 77 -11.50 -4.24 -4.08
N ARG A 78 -12.64 -4.92 -4.21
CA ARG A 78 -13.93 -4.30 -4.58
C ARG A 78 -14.82 -3.94 -3.38
N GLY A 79 -14.46 -4.36 -2.16
CA GLY A 79 -15.28 -4.12 -0.97
C GLY A 79 -15.26 -2.65 -0.56
N SER A 80 -16.38 -2.13 -0.06
CA SER A 80 -16.50 -0.75 0.44
C SER A 80 -15.82 -0.52 1.79
N PHE A 81 -15.58 -1.59 2.55
CA PHE A 81 -15.01 -1.52 3.89
C PHE A 81 -13.48 -1.46 3.86
N VAL A 82 -12.92 -0.41 4.46
CA VAL A 82 -11.50 -0.30 4.78
C VAL A 82 -11.34 0.00 6.26
N PHE A 83 -10.43 -0.72 6.92
CA PHE A 83 -10.13 -0.58 8.33
C PHE A 83 -8.80 0.14 8.51
N ARG A 84 -8.83 1.32 9.14
CA ARG A 84 -7.61 1.99 9.59
C ARG A 84 -7.11 1.31 10.88
N VAL A 85 -5.99 0.61 10.78
CA VAL A 85 -5.38 -0.18 11.86
C VAL A 85 -4.64 0.70 12.84
N THR A 86 -3.90 1.71 12.35
CA THR A 86 -3.16 2.67 13.19
C THR A 86 -3.70 4.08 12.99
N ARG A 87 -3.63 4.91 14.05
CA ARG A 87 -4.17 6.28 14.05
C ARG A 87 -3.22 7.32 14.63
N THR A 88 -2.00 6.92 14.93
CA THR A 88 -1.04 7.71 15.72
C THR A 88 0.15 8.18 14.90
N ALA A 89 0.12 8.00 13.57
CA ALA A 89 1.15 8.52 12.70
C ALA A 89 1.35 10.03 12.89
N LYS A 90 2.62 10.44 12.93
CA LYS A 90 3.04 11.83 13.02
C LYS A 90 4.09 12.04 11.93
N PRO A 91 3.84 12.92 10.94
CA PRO A 91 4.79 13.16 9.85
C PRO A 91 6.21 13.44 10.37
N GLY A 92 7.19 12.67 9.90
CA GLY A 92 8.60 12.80 10.28
C GLY A 92 8.97 12.31 11.69
N LEU A 93 8.02 11.83 12.49
CA LEU A 93 8.26 11.40 13.88
C LEU A 93 7.77 9.99 14.19
N VAL A 94 6.56 9.64 13.78
CA VAL A 94 5.95 8.33 14.02
C VAL A 94 5.43 7.77 12.71
N SER A 95 5.97 6.61 12.33
CA SER A 95 5.59 5.89 11.11
C SER A 95 5.23 4.45 11.42
N HIS A 96 4.19 3.94 10.76
CA HIS A 96 3.74 2.55 10.88
C HIS A 96 3.84 1.86 9.52
N GLY A 97 4.43 0.65 9.50
CA GLY A 97 4.47 -0.20 8.31
C GLY A 97 5.48 0.21 7.23
N VAL A 98 6.18 1.34 7.40
CA VAL A 98 7.29 1.78 6.54
C VAL A 98 8.45 2.29 7.40
N PRO A 99 9.71 1.98 7.04
CA PRO A 99 10.87 2.46 7.78
C PRO A 99 11.09 3.96 7.57
N ASP A 100 11.78 4.59 8.51
CA ASP A 100 12.34 5.92 8.29
C ASP A 100 13.65 5.85 7.46
N TRP A 101 14.19 7.02 7.13
CA TRP A 101 15.42 7.13 6.34
C TRP A 101 16.63 6.42 6.98
N LEU A 102 16.69 6.40 8.32
CA LEU A 102 17.82 5.83 9.06
C LEU A 102 17.77 4.31 9.01
N TYR A 103 16.60 3.72 9.28
CA TYR A 103 16.38 2.27 9.22
C TYR A 103 16.46 1.74 7.79
N GLU A 104 16.00 2.51 6.80
CA GLU A 104 16.09 2.10 5.40
C GLU A 104 17.52 2.17 4.85
N GLY A 105 18.31 3.16 5.27
CA GLY A 105 19.67 3.36 4.80
C GLY A 105 20.68 2.37 5.42
N LYS A 106 20.42 1.85 6.62
CA LYS A 106 21.41 1.08 7.40
C LYS A 106 21.42 -0.42 7.18
N GLU A 107 20.67 -0.96 6.21
CA GLU A 107 20.65 -2.41 5.95
C GLU A 107 21.89 -2.96 5.21
N LYS A 108 23.01 -2.20 5.15
CA LYS A 108 24.33 -2.69 4.67
C LYS A 108 25.52 -2.11 5.44
N GLN A 109 25.53 -2.22 6.77
CA GLN A 109 26.77 -2.08 7.54
C GLN A 109 26.76 -3.03 8.74
N LEU A 110 26.84 -4.32 8.44
CA LEU A 110 27.32 -5.32 9.37
C LEU A 110 28.64 -5.83 8.81
N ILE A 111 29.69 -5.65 9.63
CA ILE A 111 31.09 -6.09 9.55
C ILE A 111 31.96 -5.44 8.47
#